data_AF-A0A2T7V0X1-F1
#
_entry.id   AF-A0A2T7V0X1-F1
#
_cell.length_a   1.000
_cell.length_b   1.000
_cell.length_c   1.000
_cell.angle_alpha   90.00
_cell.angle_beta   90.00
_cell.angle_gamma   90.00
#
_symmetry.space_group_name_H-M   'P 1'
#
loop_
_entity.id
_entity.type
_entity.pdbx_description
1 polymer ?
#
loop_
_entity_poly.entity_id
_entity_poly.type
_entity_poly.pdbx_seq_one_letter_code
_entity_poly.pdbx_strand_id
1 'polypeptide(L)' 'MTHHLLDLLAPGPSNAEWEAEKAGWRAQVMGNSACCYRRGSRLAGAWHRGFDAAAHSSDPLGLML' A
#
# COMPACT_ATOMS: atom_id res chain seq x y z
N MET A 1 -22.05 -9.65 23.93
CA MET A 1 -21.71 -10.37 22.67
C MET A 1 -20.27 -10.83 22.77
N THR A 2 -20.04 -12.10 23.09
CA THR A 2 -18.70 -12.72 23.11
C THR A 2 -18.25 -12.93 21.66
N HIS A 3 -17.29 -12.15 21.18
CA HIS A 3 -16.67 -12.40 19.88
C HIS A 3 -15.72 -13.59 20.02
N HIS A 4 -15.80 -14.58 19.12
CA HIS A 4 -14.82 -15.66 19.09
C HIS A 4 -13.48 -15.11 18.62
N LEU A 5 -12.39 -15.47 19.30
CA LEU A 5 -11.03 -15.02 18.97
C LEU A 5 -10.68 -15.29 17.49
N LEU A 6 -11.19 -16.38 16.93
CA LEU A 6 -10.99 -16.75 15.53
C LEU A 6 -11.62 -15.74 14.55
N ASP A 7 -12.71 -15.06 14.93
CA ASP A 7 -13.35 -14.03 14.10
C ASP A 7 -12.52 -12.73 14.05
N LEU A 8 -11.72 -12.46 15.09
CA LEU A 8 -10.78 -11.34 15.12
C LEU A 8 -9.48 -11.62 14.36
N LEU A 9 -9.15 -12.90 14.18
CA LEU A 9 -7.98 -13.36 13.42
C LEU A 9 -8.32 -13.65 11.96
N ALA A 10 -9.61 -13.66 11.60
CA ALA A 10 -10.04 -13.79 10.23
C ALA A 10 -9.46 -12.64 9.39
N PRO A 11 -9.07 -12.89 8.12
CA PRO A 11 -8.61 -11.83 7.24
C PRO A 11 -9.65 -10.73 7.17
N GLY A 12 -9.29 -9.54 7.68
CA GLY A 12 -10.13 -8.37 7.59
C GLY A 12 -10.35 -7.97 6.12
N PRO A 13 -11.39 -7.19 5.82
CA PRO A 13 -11.56 -6.64 4.49
C PRO A 13 -10.30 -5.89 4.05
N SER A 14 -9.91 -6.05 2.78
CA SER A 14 -8.72 -5.41 2.24
C SER A 14 -8.86 -3.89 2.35
N ASN A 15 -7.89 -3.25 3.00
CA ASN A 15 -7.83 -1.79 3.06
C ASN A 15 -7.32 -1.27 1.71
N ALA A 16 -8.22 -0.70 0.91
CA ALA A 16 -7.88 -0.21 -0.42
C ALA A 16 -6.76 0.85 -0.43
N GLU A 17 -6.66 1.70 0.60
CA GLU A 17 -5.57 2.67 0.70
C GLU A 17 -4.23 1.98 0.99
N TRP A 18 -4.23 0.94 1.83
CA TRP A 18 -3.03 0.15 2.08
C TRP A 18 -2.56 -0.59 0.82
N GLU A 19 -3.48 -1.17 0.05
CA GLU A 19 -3.15 -1.81 -1.23
C GLU A 19 -2.60 -0.81 -2.25
N ALA A 20 -3.16 0.41 -2.29
CA ALA A 20 -2.66 1.48 -3.14
C ALA A 20 -1.25 1.93 -2.73
N GLU A 21 -0.99 2.05 -1.43
CA GLU A 21 0.33 2.40 -0.88
C GLU A 21 1.38 1.34 -1.23
N LYS A 22 1.08 0.05 -1.04
CA LYS A 22 1.94 -1.05 -1.50
C LYS A 22 2.18 -1.01 -3.00
N ALA A 23 1.15 -0.72 -3.80
CA ALA A 23 1.31 -0.60 -5.25
C ALA A 23 2.25 0.55 -5.63
N GLY A 24 2.19 1.68 -4.92
CA GLY A 24 3.13 2.80 -5.07
C GLY A 24 4.56 2.42 -4.75
N TRP A 25 4.77 1.74 -3.63
CA TRP A 25 6.09 1.22 -3.23
C TRP A 25 6.71 0.34 -4.31
N ARG A 26 5.94 -0.67 -4.78
CA ARG A 26 6.40 -1.59 -5.84
C ARG A 26 6.68 -0.84 -7.14
N ALA A 27 5.87 0.15 -7.48
CA ALA A 27 6.07 0.94 -8.68
C ALA A 27 7.40 1.73 -8.61
N GLN A 28 7.74 2.34 -7.47
CA GLN A 28 9.03 3.00 -7.28
C GLN A 28 10.21 2.02 -7.38
N VAL A 29 10.13 0.86 -6.71
CA VAL A 29 11.19 -0.18 -6.77
C VAL A 29 11.42 -0.64 -8.21
N MET A 30 10.35 -0.79 -8.98
CA MET A 30 10.41 -1.26 -10.37
C MET A 30 10.67 -0.13 -11.38
N GLY A 31 10.86 1.12 -10.94
CA GLY A 31 11.10 2.28 -11.82
C GLY A 31 9.89 2.71 -12.66
N ASN A 32 8.66 2.43 -12.20
CA ASN A 32 7.42 2.80 -12.86
C ASN A 32 6.74 4.00 -12.16
N SER A 33 6.77 5.18 -12.77
CA SER A 33 6.16 6.39 -12.22
C SER A 33 4.67 6.56 -12.52
N ALA A 34 4.02 5.60 -13.19
CA ALA A 34 2.63 5.72 -13.60
C ALA A 34 1.66 5.30 -12.48
N CYS A 35 0.96 6.28 -11.90
CA CYS A 35 -0.14 6.04 -10.99
C CYS A 35 -1.41 5.65 -11.77
N CYS A 36 -2.01 4.50 -11.46
CA CYS A 36 -3.21 3.99 -12.12
C CYS A 36 -4.54 4.51 -11.53
N TYR A 37 -4.48 5.25 -10.42
CA TYR A 37 -5.66 5.81 -9.77
C TYR A 37 -6.06 7.17 -10.34
N ARG A 38 -7.34 7.52 -10.22
CA ARG A 38 -7.84 8.85 -10.58
C ARG A 38 -7.09 9.92 -9.78
N ARG A 39 -6.50 10.90 -10.48
CA ARG A 39 -5.82 12.04 -9.86
C ARG A 39 -6.72 12.74 -8.83
N GLY A 40 -6.16 13.05 -7.65
CA GLY A 40 -6.88 13.68 -6.54
C GLY A 40 -7.75 12.75 -5.71
N SER A 41 -7.86 11.46 -6.06
CA SER A 41 -8.52 10.48 -5.21
C SER A 41 -7.68 10.13 -3.98
N ARG A 42 -8.33 9.63 -2.92
CA ARG A 42 -7.65 9.10 -1.73
C ARG A 42 -6.65 8.00 -2.07
N LEU A 43 -7.00 7.13 -3.03
CA LEU A 43 -6.14 6.04 -3.50
C LEU A 43 -4.91 6.56 -4.24
N ALA A 44 -5.06 7.60 -5.07
CA ALA A 44 -3.90 8.25 -5.70
C ALA A 44 -2.97 8.87 -4.64
N GLY A 45 -3.53 9.50 -3.60
CA GLY A 45 -2.73 10.00 -2.47
C GLY A 45 -1.98 8.89 -1.74
N ALA A 46 -2.64 7.76 -1.44
CA ALA A 46 -2.01 6.62 -0.80
C ALA A 46 -0.91 5.99 -1.66
N TRP A 47 -1.15 5.85 -2.96
CA TRP A 47 -0.14 5.39 -3.91
C TRP A 47 1.09 6.30 -3.92
N HIS A 48 0.90 7.62 -3.98
CA HIS A 48 2.02 8.57 -3.94
C HIS A 48 2.82 8.47 -2.65
N ARG A 49 2.16 8.31 -1.49
CA ARG A 49 2.87 8.10 -0.21
C ARG A 49 3.79 6.88 -0.26
N GLY A 50 3.31 5.75 -0.78
CA GLY A 50 4.12 4.53 -0.88
C GLY A 50 5.27 4.66 -1.88
N PHE A 51 5.03 5.33 -3.00
CA PHE A 51 6.04 5.63 -4.01
C PHE A 51 7.16 6.51 -3.43
N ASP A 52 6.79 7.60 -2.76
CA ASP A 52 7.73 8.51 -2.12
C ASP A 52 8.47 7.81 -0.96
N ALA A 53 7.77 7.02 -0.14
CA ALA A 53 8.39 6.28 0.96
C ALA A 53 9.47 5.29 0.47
N ALA A 54 9.19 4.57 -0.61
CA ALA A 54 10.19 3.69 -1.24
C ALA A 54 11.40 4.48 -1.77
N ALA A 55 11.19 5.68 -2.32
CA ALA A 55 12.28 6.52 -2.83
C ALA A 55 13.23 7.00 -1.72
N HIS A 56 12.71 7.17 -0.50
CA HIS A 56 13.48 7.59 0.68
C HIS A 56 13.98 6.41 1.54
N SER A 57 13.64 5.17 1.19
CA SER A 57 14.07 3.99 1.93
C SER A 57 15.53 3.65 1.61
N SER A 58 16.28 3.25 2.63
CA SER A 58 17.64 2.72 2.48
C SER A 58 17.66 1.28 1.95
N ASP A 59 16.55 0.55 2.08
CA ASP A 59 16.38 -0.81 1.58
C ASP A 59 14.95 -1.02 1.04
N PRO A 60 14.62 -0.42 -0.11
CA PRO A 60 13.27 -0.50 -0.66
C PRO A 60 12.93 -1.90 -1.21
N LEU A 61 13.95 -2.68 -1.60
CA LEU A 61 13.76 -4.04 -2.13
C LEU A 61 13.57 -5.06 -1.00
N GLY A 62 14.37 -5.00 0.07
CA GLY A 62 14.27 -5.93 1.20
C GLY A 62 13.01 -5.73 2.05
N LEU A 63 12.38 -4.56 1.99
CA LEU A 63 11.11 -4.25 2.66
C LEU A 63 9.87 -4.43 1.75
N MET A 64 10.06 -4.91 0.53
CA MET A 64 8.98 -5.16 -0.43
C MET A 64 8.23 -6.45 -0.06
N LEU A 65 7.05 -6.32 0.55
CA LEU A 65 6.10 -7.42 0.80
C LEU A 65 5.36 -7.85 -0.49
#